data_AF-A0A094AFK6-F1
#
_entry.id   AF-A0A094AFK6-F1
#
_cell.length_a   1.000
_cell.length_b   1.000
_cell.length_c   1.000
_cell.angle_alpha   90.00
_cell.angle_beta   90.00
_cell.angle_gamma   90.00
#
_symmetry.space_group_name_H-M   'P 1'
#
loop_
_entity.id
_entity.type
_entity.pdbx_description
1 polymer ?
#
loop_
_entity_poly.entity_id
_entity_poly.type
_entity_poly.pdbx_seq_one_letter_code
_entity_poly.pdbx_strand_id
1 'polypeptide(L)'
;MICLYYTLNSESFNESTSIHAGNSPRPVVEPTLTPEQASCKKLGMIKESMCPVPESPYFKASDMEKTPVEQRPLITYAYYESEFARANLKFFVDHGLHDAADFVFILNGDTDAASSIIFAEPDTPEDLRDVIPRRDRKNVYVKQRPNTCFDLGAHHEVLNGVLGGEGWIGKNGPIEAPKGMVSEGDSMLLKHKYKRYILMNASIRGPFVPRWSTQCWSDAYLNRLTDRIKLVGMSYNCHTHAGHIQSMIWATDNVGLQHILTKAGIGECFATINDAMLAEVRTTKVLRNLGFEVDNFMSVYHSENKASKYARMRAKKAKGIKQFKREEIDSGAAGAGEAAAAELVTRETEDEKKAKEEKARKEKEEKEKKEKEGAKQTQVPTPAEAAAAEEARVRKEKEEKAAAEDAAKLKVEKYEKQLLLDDNDMPGYFWKECKHEDWLGKGSYFGSFVHPYENLFMKSHRHIDDNVLENLTKWHDGWG
;
A
#
# COMPACT_ATOMS: atom_id res chain seq x y z
N MET A 1 -9.06 -21.07 -2.70
CA MET A 1 -10.28 -20.37 -2.24
C MET A 1 -10.47 -19.14 -3.10
N ILE A 2 -11.27 -19.24 -4.15
CA ILE A 2 -11.68 -18.05 -4.91
C ILE A 2 -12.85 -17.45 -4.11
N CYS A 3 -12.72 -16.19 -3.69
CA CYS A 3 -13.90 -15.38 -3.41
C CYS A 3 -14.67 -15.29 -4.74
N LEU A 4 -15.60 -16.22 -4.97
CA LEU A 4 -16.34 -16.33 -6.22
C LEU A 4 -17.21 -15.08 -6.39
N TYR A 5 -16.68 -14.11 -7.13
CA TYR A 5 -17.51 -13.28 -7.99
C TYR A 5 -18.02 -14.21 -9.10
N TYR A 6 -19.34 -14.31 -9.22
CA TYR A 6 -20.00 -15.24 -10.13
C TYR A 6 -19.96 -14.70 -11.55
N THR A 7 -18.81 -14.76 -12.23
CA THR A 7 -18.79 -14.46 -13.67
C THR A 7 -19.60 -15.49 -14.44
N LEU A 8 -20.84 -15.13 -14.82
CA LEU A 8 -21.61 -15.83 -15.83
C LEU A 8 -20.85 -15.82 -17.17
N ASN A 9 -20.84 -16.98 -17.80
CA ASN A 9 -19.97 -17.39 -18.90
C ASN A 9 -20.00 -16.48 -20.14
N SER A 10 -18.85 -16.28 -20.77
CA SER A 10 -18.80 -16.11 -22.22
C SER A 10 -18.80 -17.49 -22.86
N GLU A 11 -19.86 -17.78 -23.62
CA GLU A 11 -20.10 -19.01 -24.36
C GLU A 11 -18.89 -19.38 -25.25
N SER A 12 -18.36 -20.58 -25.02
CA SER A 12 -17.58 -21.27 -26.03
C SER A 12 -18.50 -21.67 -27.18
N PHE A 13 -18.30 -21.05 -28.34
CA PHE A 13 -18.81 -21.52 -29.63
C PHE A 13 -18.43 -23.00 -29.80
N ASN A 14 -19.41 -23.89 -29.70
CA ASN A 14 -19.30 -25.29 -30.10
C ASN A 14 -20.43 -25.58 -31.09
N GLU A 15 -20.21 -25.21 -32.35
CA GLU A 15 -20.91 -25.85 -33.46
C GLU A 15 -20.10 -27.06 -33.95
N SER A 16 -20.85 -28.08 -34.31
CA SER A 16 -20.48 -29.46 -34.57
C SER A 16 -19.31 -29.69 -35.54
N THR A 17 -18.41 -30.59 -35.18
CA THR A 17 -17.97 -31.63 -36.14
C THR A 17 -17.61 -32.91 -35.40
N SER A 18 -18.42 -33.95 -35.59
CA SER A 18 -18.14 -35.31 -35.14
C SER A 18 -17.09 -35.97 -36.03
N ILE A 19 -16.00 -36.47 -35.44
CA ILE A 19 -15.21 -37.56 -36.00
C ILE A 19 -14.93 -38.57 -34.87
N HIS A 20 -15.50 -39.76 -34.98
CA HIS A 20 -15.09 -40.92 -34.19
C HIS A 20 -13.86 -41.58 -34.84
N ALA A 21 -12.80 -41.82 -34.05
CA ALA A 21 -12.02 -43.06 -34.06
C ALA A 21 -10.81 -42.99 -33.11
N GLY A 22 -10.62 -44.03 -32.28
CA GLY A 22 -9.29 -44.50 -31.86
C GLY A 22 -8.88 -44.24 -30.41
N ASN A 23 -8.79 -45.33 -29.63
CA ASN A 23 -8.02 -45.39 -28.39
C ASN A 23 -6.54 -45.07 -28.68
N SER A 24 -6.03 -43.93 -28.20
CA SER A 24 -4.60 -43.62 -28.05
C SER A 24 -4.41 -42.48 -27.01
N PRO A 25 -3.25 -42.38 -26.33
CA PRO A 25 -3.05 -41.45 -25.20
C PRO A 25 -3.02 -40.00 -25.69
N ARG A 26 -3.58 -39.07 -24.90
CA ARG A 26 -3.56 -37.63 -25.18
C ARG A 26 -2.12 -37.11 -25.37
N PRO A 27 -1.85 -36.22 -26.33
CA PRO A 27 -0.54 -35.59 -26.45
C PRO A 27 -0.34 -34.61 -25.29
N VAL A 28 0.78 -34.75 -24.60
CA VAL A 28 1.28 -33.74 -23.65
C VAL A 28 1.75 -32.55 -24.48
N VAL A 29 1.06 -31.41 -24.35
CA VAL A 29 1.53 -30.14 -24.89
C VAL A 29 2.48 -29.54 -23.86
N GLU A 30 3.79 -29.61 -24.11
CA GLU A 30 4.78 -28.88 -23.32
C GLU A 30 4.62 -27.36 -23.53
N PRO A 31 4.69 -26.54 -22.47
CA PRO A 31 4.64 -25.09 -22.62
C PRO A 31 5.89 -24.58 -23.33
N THR A 32 5.69 -23.72 -24.33
CA THR A 32 6.78 -23.05 -25.06
C THR A 32 7.54 -22.10 -24.14
N LEU A 33 8.84 -22.36 -23.97
CA LEU A 33 9.78 -21.55 -23.19
C LEU A 33 9.92 -20.13 -23.77
N THR A 34 10.08 -19.12 -22.92
CA THR A 34 10.41 -17.76 -23.35
C THR A 34 11.82 -17.71 -23.97
N PRO A 35 12.16 -16.68 -24.78
CA PRO A 35 13.48 -16.57 -25.42
C PRO A 35 14.65 -16.61 -24.42
N GLU A 36 14.47 -16.05 -23.21
CA GLU A 36 15.47 -16.12 -22.13
C GLU A 36 15.63 -17.54 -21.58
N GLN A 37 14.53 -18.27 -21.40
CA GLN A 37 14.54 -19.65 -20.91
C GLN A 37 15.16 -20.61 -21.92
N ALA A 38 14.94 -20.40 -23.21
CA ALA A 38 15.59 -21.15 -24.30
C ALA A 38 17.10 -20.89 -24.33
N SER A 39 17.53 -19.66 -24.08
CA SER A 39 18.94 -19.27 -24.01
C SER A 39 19.66 -19.93 -22.82
N CYS A 40 19.02 -19.92 -21.64
CA CYS A 40 19.56 -20.56 -20.43
C CYS A 40 19.63 -22.11 -20.53
N LYS A 41 18.66 -22.73 -21.20
CA LYS A 41 18.67 -24.18 -21.49
C LYS A 41 19.79 -24.55 -22.46
N LYS A 42 20.04 -23.72 -23.47
CA LYS A 42 21.12 -23.92 -24.46
C LYS A 42 22.53 -23.77 -23.86
N LEU A 43 22.67 -23.00 -22.79
CA LEU A 43 23.92 -22.81 -22.05
C LEU A 43 24.18 -23.89 -20.98
N GLY A 44 23.30 -24.89 -20.83
CA GLY A 44 23.50 -26.00 -19.88
C GLY A 44 23.39 -25.60 -18.40
N MET A 45 22.79 -24.45 -18.10
CA MET A 45 22.78 -23.85 -16.76
C MET A 45 21.56 -24.24 -15.89
N ILE A 46 20.67 -25.11 -16.38
CA ILE A 46 19.50 -25.58 -15.63
C ILE A 46 19.59 -27.11 -15.49
N LYS A 47 19.96 -27.58 -14.29
CA LYS A 47 19.58 -28.92 -13.83
C LYS A 47 18.19 -28.79 -13.21
N GLU A 48 17.23 -29.57 -13.69
CA GLU A 48 15.81 -29.56 -13.23
C GLU A 48 15.63 -29.71 -11.70
N SER A 49 16.67 -30.13 -10.98
CA SER A 49 16.65 -30.32 -9.53
C SER A 49 17.14 -29.12 -8.68
N MET A 50 17.50 -27.98 -9.28
CA MET A 50 18.06 -26.84 -8.51
C MET A 50 17.44 -25.47 -8.82
N CYS A 51 16.27 -25.42 -9.44
CA CYS A 51 15.47 -24.20 -9.35
C CYS A 51 14.73 -24.26 -8.01
N PRO A 52 15.13 -23.50 -6.97
CA PRO A 52 14.21 -23.25 -5.88
C PRO A 52 12.97 -22.65 -6.52
N VAL A 53 11.81 -23.29 -6.34
CA VAL A 53 10.53 -22.60 -6.51
C VAL A 53 10.69 -21.35 -5.65
N PRO A 54 10.67 -20.13 -6.22
CA PRO A 54 10.60 -18.96 -5.38
C PRO A 54 9.35 -19.17 -4.54
N GLU A 55 9.48 -19.29 -3.23
CA GLU A 55 8.34 -19.02 -2.36
C GLU A 55 8.02 -17.55 -2.58
N SER A 56 7.26 -17.28 -3.65
CA SER A 56 6.58 -16.02 -3.84
C SER A 56 5.64 -15.92 -2.65
N PRO A 57 5.82 -14.94 -1.74
CA PRO A 57 4.89 -14.76 -0.64
C PRO A 57 3.51 -14.30 -1.12
N TYR A 58 3.30 -14.14 -2.43
CA TYR A 58 2.13 -13.46 -2.97
C TYR A 58 1.02 -14.37 -3.50
N PHE A 59 1.27 -15.65 -3.80
CA PHE A 59 0.22 -16.48 -4.40
C PHE A 59 0.36 -17.96 -4.07
N LYS A 60 0.09 -18.34 -2.82
CA LYS A 60 -0.51 -19.66 -2.56
C LYS A 60 -2.02 -19.46 -2.58
N ALA A 61 -2.68 -19.98 -3.62
CA ALA A 61 -4.13 -20.11 -3.58
C ALA A 61 -4.45 -20.99 -2.37
N SER A 62 -5.05 -20.41 -1.33
CA SER A 62 -5.36 -21.15 -0.10
C SER A 62 -6.24 -22.35 -0.43
N ASP A 63 -5.92 -23.49 0.15
CA ASP A 63 -6.60 -24.77 -0.06
C ASP A 63 -8.10 -24.66 0.17
N MET A 64 -8.88 -25.50 -0.53
CA MET A 64 -10.36 -25.50 -0.59
C MET A 64 -11.07 -25.88 0.74
N GLU A 65 -10.36 -25.94 1.87
CA GLU A 65 -10.93 -26.30 3.17
C GLU A 65 -11.61 -25.12 3.84
N LYS A 66 -12.92 -25.22 4.10
CA LYS A 66 -13.70 -24.19 4.81
C LYS A 66 -12.96 -23.73 6.06
N THR A 67 -12.67 -22.42 6.14
CA THR A 67 -12.07 -21.80 7.33
C THR A 67 -12.89 -22.19 8.57
N PRO A 68 -12.28 -22.82 9.59
CA PRO A 68 -12.97 -23.15 10.82
C PRO A 68 -13.67 -21.91 11.38
N VAL A 69 -14.86 -22.08 11.96
CA VAL A 69 -15.67 -20.96 12.48
C VAL A 69 -14.86 -20.05 13.41
N GLU A 70 -14.00 -20.63 14.25
CA GLU A 70 -13.12 -19.92 15.19
C GLU A 70 -11.99 -19.10 14.54
N GLN A 71 -11.73 -19.32 13.24
CA GLN A 71 -10.71 -18.62 12.46
C GLN A 71 -11.30 -17.55 11.52
N ARG A 72 -12.62 -17.51 11.35
CA ARG A 72 -13.29 -16.50 10.53
C ARG A 72 -13.12 -15.13 11.21
N PRO A 73 -12.72 -14.07 10.49
CA PRO A 73 -12.65 -12.75 11.06
C PRO A 73 -14.07 -12.18 11.27
N LEU A 74 -14.21 -11.28 12.24
CA LEU A 74 -15.40 -10.47 12.42
C LEU A 74 -15.24 -9.13 11.72
N ILE A 75 -16.15 -8.81 10.82
CA ILE A 75 -16.21 -7.54 10.11
C ILE A 75 -17.41 -6.76 10.66
N THR A 76 -17.15 -5.61 11.26
CA THR A 76 -18.18 -4.72 11.80
C THR A 76 -18.31 -3.48 10.92
N TYR A 77 -19.54 -3.12 10.57
CA TYR A 77 -19.86 -2.00 9.68
C TYR A 77 -20.75 -0.98 10.41
N ALA A 78 -20.19 0.15 10.83
CA ALA A 78 -20.95 1.22 11.46
C ALA A 78 -21.69 2.07 10.41
N TYR A 79 -23.00 2.19 10.59
CA TYR A 79 -23.90 2.86 9.66
C TYR A 79 -24.79 3.86 10.40
N TYR A 80 -24.97 5.02 9.78
CA TYR A 80 -26.00 5.99 10.12
C TYR A 80 -26.62 6.46 8.81
N GLU A 81 -27.94 6.60 8.78
CA GLU A 81 -28.69 6.92 7.57
C GLU A 81 -28.25 8.25 6.94
N SER A 82 -27.88 8.18 5.66
CA SER A 82 -27.64 9.34 4.79
C SER A 82 -27.59 8.86 3.34
N GLU A 83 -27.74 9.77 2.38
CA GLU A 83 -27.76 9.44 0.96
C GLU A 83 -26.50 8.67 0.53
N PHE A 84 -25.30 9.17 0.89
CA PHE A 84 -24.05 8.51 0.55
C PHE A 84 -23.86 7.19 1.33
N ALA A 85 -24.21 7.15 2.62
CA ALA A 85 -24.05 5.95 3.44
C ALA A 85 -24.93 4.81 2.94
N ARG A 86 -26.16 5.11 2.54
CA ARG A 86 -27.10 4.12 1.98
C ARG A 86 -26.58 3.53 0.67
N ALA A 87 -26.09 4.39 -0.23
CA ALA A 87 -25.48 3.92 -1.48
C ALA A 87 -24.23 3.05 -1.23
N ASN A 88 -23.40 3.43 -0.25
CA ASN A 88 -22.21 2.66 0.13
C ASN A 88 -22.58 1.31 0.77
N LEU A 89 -23.59 1.29 1.65
CA LEU A 89 -24.07 0.06 2.27
C LEU A 89 -24.62 -0.91 1.24
N LYS A 90 -25.44 -0.41 0.29
CA LYS A 90 -25.95 -1.22 -0.82
C LYS A 90 -24.79 -1.84 -1.61
N PHE A 91 -23.83 -1.01 -2.03
CA PHE A 91 -22.66 -1.48 -2.77
C PHE A 91 -21.86 -2.54 -1.97
N PHE A 92 -21.66 -2.32 -0.66
CA PHE A 92 -20.94 -3.27 0.18
C PHE A 92 -21.70 -4.59 0.38
N VAL A 93 -23.04 -4.56 0.50
CA VAL A 93 -23.85 -5.78 0.58
C VAL A 93 -23.78 -6.59 -0.72
N ASP A 94 -23.78 -5.91 -1.86
CA ASP A 94 -23.73 -6.53 -3.18
C ASP A 94 -22.33 -7.12 -3.45
N HIS A 95 -21.26 -6.43 -3.08
CA HIS A 95 -19.89 -6.76 -3.51
C HIS A 95 -18.95 -7.24 -2.39
N GLY A 96 -19.23 -6.92 -1.13
CA GLY A 96 -18.31 -7.14 0.00
C GLY A 96 -18.57 -8.39 0.83
N LEU A 97 -19.76 -8.99 0.76
CA LEU A 97 -20.12 -10.16 1.58
C LEU A 97 -19.49 -11.46 1.07
N HIS A 98 -18.98 -12.29 1.97
CA HIS A 98 -18.44 -13.62 1.64
C HIS A 98 -18.55 -14.61 2.82
N ASP A 99 -18.58 -15.92 2.54
CA ASP A 99 -18.73 -16.96 3.57
C ASP A 99 -17.47 -17.16 4.43
N ALA A 100 -16.35 -16.52 4.13
CA ALA A 100 -15.11 -16.65 4.92
C ALA A 100 -15.04 -15.72 6.15
N ALA A 101 -15.98 -14.80 6.35
CA ALA A 101 -16.02 -13.88 7.50
C ALA A 101 -17.43 -13.80 8.13
N ASP A 102 -17.53 -13.37 9.37
CA ASP A 102 -18.81 -13.00 9.99
C ASP A 102 -19.01 -11.48 9.91
N PHE A 103 -20.22 -11.03 9.59
CA PHE A 103 -20.53 -9.62 9.37
C PHE A 103 -21.53 -9.13 10.41
N VAL A 104 -21.23 -8.00 11.06
CA VAL A 104 -22.15 -7.30 11.94
C VAL A 104 -22.34 -5.88 11.43
N PHE A 105 -23.53 -5.59 10.92
CA PHE A 105 -23.94 -4.24 10.55
C PHE A 105 -24.54 -3.53 11.76
N ILE A 106 -23.93 -2.43 12.18
CA ILE A 106 -24.36 -1.63 13.32
C ILE A 106 -25.17 -0.46 12.77
N LEU A 107 -26.50 -0.59 12.81
CA LEU A 107 -27.43 0.43 12.31
C LEU A 107 -27.77 1.38 13.46
N ASN A 108 -27.24 2.59 13.38
CA ASN A 108 -27.44 3.65 14.37
C ASN A 108 -28.60 4.54 13.94
N GLY A 109 -29.62 4.65 14.79
CA GLY A 109 -30.82 5.45 14.50
C GLY A 109 -31.80 4.76 13.56
N ASP A 110 -32.92 5.42 13.28
CA ASP A 110 -34.01 4.84 12.50
C ASP A 110 -33.62 4.63 11.04
N THR A 111 -33.77 3.40 10.57
CA THR A 111 -33.52 3.02 9.18
C THR A 111 -34.23 1.71 8.84
N ASP A 112 -34.60 1.54 7.58
CA ASP A 112 -35.12 0.28 7.06
C ASP A 112 -34.02 -0.59 6.41
N ALA A 113 -32.75 -0.17 6.45
CA ALA A 113 -31.65 -0.80 5.70
C ALA A 113 -31.47 -2.30 5.99
N ALA A 114 -31.87 -2.76 7.18
CA ALA A 114 -31.89 -4.19 7.51
C ALA A 114 -32.78 -4.99 6.55
N SER A 115 -34.02 -4.54 6.32
CA SER A 115 -34.99 -5.24 5.46
C SER A 115 -34.89 -4.81 4.00
N SER A 116 -34.54 -3.55 3.72
CA SER A 116 -34.51 -3.00 2.35
C SER A 116 -33.19 -3.24 1.61
N ILE A 117 -32.09 -3.55 2.32
CA ILE A 117 -30.77 -3.76 1.72
C ILE A 117 -30.13 -5.06 2.20
N ILE A 118 -29.86 -5.19 3.51
CA ILE A 118 -28.99 -6.25 4.04
C ILE A 118 -29.62 -7.64 3.88
N PHE A 119 -30.91 -7.76 4.21
CA PHE A 119 -31.67 -9.01 4.08
C PHE A 119 -32.66 -8.99 2.90
N ALA A 120 -32.66 -7.93 2.07
CA ALA A 120 -33.49 -7.87 0.87
C ALA A 120 -33.07 -8.94 -0.14
N GLU A 121 -34.03 -9.62 -0.76
CA GLU A 121 -33.71 -10.48 -1.90
C GLU A 121 -33.13 -9.62 -3.03
N PRO A 122 -32.06 -10.08 -3.71
CA PRO A 122 -31.52 -9.36 -4.85
C PRO A 122 -32.58 -9.24 -5.95
N ASP A 123 -32.53 -8.13 -6.70
CA ASP A 123 -33.40 -7.89 -7.86
C ASP A 123 -32.95 -8.74 -9.05
N THR A 124 -33.06 -10.06 -8.88
CA THR A 124 -32.69 -11.05 -9.89
C THR A 124 -33.91 -11.34 -10.76
N PRO A 125 -33.80 -11.19 -12.09
CA PRO A 125 -34.83 -11.59 -13.04
C PRO A 125 -35.32 -13.01 -12.77
N GLU A 126 -36.63 -13.24 -12.86
CA GLU A 126 -37.26 -14.52 -12.48
C GLU A 126 -36.59 -15.72 -13.17
N ASP A 127 -36.25 -15.56 -14.45
CA ASP A 127 -35.57 -16.55 -15.29
C ASP A 127 -34.14 -16.88 -14.87
N LEU A 128 -33.51 -16.02 -14.05
CA LEU A 128 -32.14 -16.20 -13.56
C LEU A 128 -32.09 -16.63 -12.08
N ARG A 129 -33.22 -16.68 -11.36
CA ARG A 129 -33.25 -16.99 -9.92
C ARG A 129 -32.78 -18.39 -9.56
N ASP A 130 -33.00 -19.36 -10.45
CA ASP A 130 -32.56 -20.74 -10.28
C ASP A 130 -31.11 -20.97 -10.75
N VAL A 131 -30.58 -20.04 -11.54
CA VAL A 131 -29.22 -20.11 -12.11
C VAL A 131 -28.22 -19.40 -11.19
N ILE A 132 -28.61 -18.27 -10.61
CA ILE A 132 -27.74 -17.45 -9.76
C ILE A 132 -27.84 -17.96 -8.31
N PRO A 133 -26.75 -18.51 -7.73
CA PRO A 133 -26.79 -19.04 -6.39
C PRO A 133 -27.10 -17.95 -5.36
N ARG A 134 -28.13 -18.18 -4.55
CA ARG A 134 -28.50 -17.27 -3.46
C ARG A 134 -27.45 -17.31 -2.35
N ARG A 135 -27.06 -16.15 -1.84
CA ARG A 135 -26.22 -16.05 -0.64
C ARG A 135 -27.06 -16.48 0.57
N ASP A 136 -26.59 -17.51 1.28
CA ASP A 136 -27.26 -18.08 2.46
C ASP A 136 -27.36 -17.06 3.62
N ARG A 137 -26.52 -16.01 3.64
CA ARG A 137 -26.50 -14.91 4.65
C ARG A 137 -26.48 -15.39 6.10
N LYS A 138 -26.13 -16.65 6.37
CA LYS A 138 -26.07 -17.26 7.71
C LYS A 138 -25.02 -16.62 8.63
N ASN A 139 -24.05 -15.93 8.06
CA ASN A 139 -22.94 -15.24 8.70
C ASN A 139 -23.13 -13.72 8.75
N VAL A 140 -24.34 -13.24 8.47
CA VAL A 140 -24.68 -11.81 8.45
C VAL A 140 -25.66 -11.51 9.58
N TYR A 141 -25.29 -10.51 10.37
CA TYR A 141 -26.04 -10.06 11.53
C TYR A 141 -26.21 -8.54 11.49
N VAL A 142 -27.32 -8.06 12.02
CA VAL A 142 -27.60 -6.63 12.19
C VAL A 142 -27.80 -6.36 13.68
N LYS A 143 -27.21 -5.27 14.16
CA LYS A 143 -27.51 -4.66 15.44
C LYS A 143 -28.17 -3.30 15.19
N GLN A 144 -29.49 -3.25 15.32
CA GLN A 144 -30.28 -2.03 15.33
C GLN A 144 -30.18 -1.38 16.72
N ARG A 145 -29.80 -0.11 16.79
CA ARG A 145 -29.63 0.60 18.07
C ARG A 145 -29.91 2.11 17.93
N PRO A 146 -30.16 2.82 19.05
CA PRO A 146 -30.24 4.29 19.03
C PRO A 146 -28.96 4.91 18.49
N ASN A 147 -29.07 6.12 17.93
CA ASN A 147 -27.90 6.86 17.43
C ASN A 147 -27.10 7.51 18.57
N THR A 148 -26.39 6.68 19.34
CA THR A 148 -25.48 7.09 20.42
C THR A 148 -24.11 6.47 20.21
N CYS A 149 -23.08 6.93 20.93
CA CYS A 149 -21.71 6.42 20.83
C CYS A 149 -21.19 6.46 19.39
N PHE A 150 -20.96 7.67 18.87
CA PHE A 150 -20.72 7.88 17.45
C PHE A 150 -19.50 7.10 16.91
N ASP A 151 -19.67 6.54 15.70
CA ASP A 151 -18.64 5.90 14.88
C ASP A 151 -17.84 4.81 15.66
N LEU A 152 -16.57 5.09 16.01
CA LEU A 152 -15.71 4.21 16.81
C LEU A 152 -16.34 3.77 18.14
N GLY A 153 -17.19 4.60 18.74
CA GLY A 153 -17.89 4.27 19.98
C GLY A 153 -18.93 3.15 19.80
N ALA A 154 -19.57 3.08 18.63
CA ALA A 154 -20.56 2.07 18.31
C ALA A 154 -19.89 0.70 18.13
N HIS A 155 -18.70 0.68 17.51
CA HIS A 155 -17.86 -0.52 17.48
C HIS A 155 -17.49 -0.97 18.89
N HIS A 156 -17.06 -0.05 19.76
CA HIS A 156 -16.73 -0.38 21.15
C HIS A 156 -17.92 -1.00 21.89
N GLU A 157 -19.11 -0.40 21.82
CA GLU A 157 -20.30 -0.91 22.49
C GLU A 157 -20.67 -2.30 21.99
N VAL A 158 -20.73 -2.50 20.66
CA VAL A 158 -21.14 -3.77 20.08
C VAL A 158 -20.11 -4.86 20.34
N LEU A 159 -18.81 -4.57 20.25
CA LEU A 159 -17.75 -5.54 20.51
C LEU A 159 -17.68 -5.97 22.00
N ASN A 160 -18.12 -5.11 22.91
CA ASN A 160 -18.31 -5.44 24.33
C ASN A 160 -19.70 -6.04 24.64
N GLY A 161 -20.50 -6.32 23.61
CA GLY A 161 -21.78 -7.01 23.71
C GLY A 161 -21.68 -8.48 23.31
N VAL A 162 -22.79 -9.19 23.53
CA VAL A 162 -23.01 -10.56 23.09
C VAL A 162 -23.97 -10.56 21.89
N LEU A 163 -23.79 -11.51 20.98
CA LEU A 163 -24.71 -11.74 19.86
C LEU A 163 -26.05 -12.26 20.37
N GLY A 164 -27.15 -11.56 20.03
CA GLY A 164 -28.50 -11.91 20.44
C GLY A 164 -29.08 -10.97 21.50
N GLY A 165 -30.41 -10.90 21.58
CA GLY A 165 -31.17 -9.97 22.42
C GLY A 165 -31.72 -8.77 21.64
N GLU A 166 -32.08 -7.71 22.37
CA GLU A 166 -32.74 -6.53 21.79
C GLU A 166 -31.96 -5.93 20.62
N GLY A 167 -32.66 -5.65 19.51
CA GLY A 167 -32.08 -5.03 18.31
C GLY A 167 -31.20 -5.96 17.45
N TRP A 168 -30.96 -7.21 17.87
CA TRP A 168 -30.22 -8.17 17.05
C TRP A 168 -31.13 -8.89 16.05
N ILE A 169 -30.73 -8.87 14.78
CA ILE A 169 -31.45 -9.49 13.67
C ILE A 169 -30.46 -10.36 12.88
N GLY A 170 -30.85 -11.58 12.58
CA GLY A 170 -30.12 -12.48 11.69
C GLY A 170 -30.97 -12.85 10.48
N LYS A 171 -30.49 -13.81 9.69
CA LYS A 171 -31.19 -14.31 8.49
C LYS A 171 -32.68 -14.62 8.70
N ASN A 172 -33.01 -15.23 9.84
CA ASN A 172 -34.37 -15.69 10.16
C ASN A 172 -35.17 -14.69 11.01
N GLY A 173 -34.72 -13.44 11.11
CA GLY A 173 -35.35 -12.41 11.93
C GLY A 173 -34.66 -12.19 13.29
N PRO A 174 -35.39 -11.71 14.32
CA PRO A 174 -34.82 -11.38 15.62
C PRO A 174 -34.09 -12.56 16.28
N ILE A 175 -32.93 -12.30 16.88
CA ILE A 175 -32.12 -13.32 17.56
C ILE A 175 -32.39 -13.28 19.06
N GLU A 176 -32.84 -14.39 19.63
CA GLU A 176 -33.04 -14.50 21.08
C GLU A 176 -31.74 -14.27 21.86
N ALA A 177 -31.87 -13.68 23.05
CA ALA A 177 -30.72 -13.53 23.95
C ALA A 177 -30.21 -14.92 24.39
N PRO A 178 -28.89 -15.14 24.41
CA PRO A 178 -28.33 -16.41 24.88
C PRO A 178 -28.72 -16.67 26.34
N LYS A 179 -29.22 -17.88 26.61
CA LYS A 179 -29.61 -18.35 27.95
C LYS A 179 -28.40 -19.04 28.61
N GLY A 180 -27.72 -18.39 29.55
CA GLY A 180 -26.54 -18.95 30.22
C GLY A 180 -25.82 -17.94 31.11
N MET A 181 -25.33 -18.41 32.26
CA MET A 181 -24.96 -17.62 33.44
C MET A 181 -23.70 -16.75 33.31
N VAL A 182 -23.73 -15.67 34.08
CA VAL A 182 -22.73 -14.68 34.53
C VAL A 182 -21.27 -15.16 34.74
N SER A 183 -20.95 -16.47 34.65
CA SER A 183 -19.60 -17.01 34.81
C SER A 183 -18.79 -17.13 33.51
N GLU A 184 -19.43 -17.08 32.34
CA GLU A 184 -18.77 -17.04 31.01
C GLU A 184 -18.94 -15.67 30.32
N GLY A 185 -19.35 -14.64 31.09
CA GLY A 185 -19.74 -13.33 30.55
C GLY A 185 -18.69 -12.71 29.62
N ASP A 186 -17.40 -12.85 29.95
CA ASP A 186 -16.31 -12.31 29.13
C ASP A 186 -16.01 -13.13 27.87
N SER A 187 -16.05 -14.47 27.92
CA SER A 187 -15.76 -15.29 26.72
C SER A 187 -16.84 -15.16 25.64
N MET A 188 -18.06 -14.81 26.03
CA MET A 188 -19.20 -14.60 25.13
C MET A 188 -19.17 -13.25 24.41
N LEU A 189 -18.34 -12.30 24.84
CA LEU A 189 -18.21 -11.00 24.19
C LEU A 189 -17.64 -11.14 22.79
N LEU A 190 -18.16 -10.38 21.83
CA LEU A 190 -17.68 -10.41 20.45
C LEU A 190 -16.17 -10.13 20.34
N LYS A 191 -15.61 -9.26 21.19
CA LYS A 191 -14.16 -8.97 21.27
C LYS A 191 -13.29 -10.16 21.72
N HIS A 192 -13.88 -11.20 22.30
CA HIS A 192 -13.20 -12.40 22.78
C HIS A 192 -13.51 -13.64 21.93
N LYS A 193 -14.66 -13.64 21.24
CA LYS A 193 -15.09 -14.72 20.36
C LYS A 193 -14.23 -14.88 19.10
N TYR A 194 -13.66 -13.79 18.58
CA TYR A 194 -12.88 -13.82 17.33
C TYR A 194 -11.40 -13.51 17.56
N LYS A 195 -10.56 -13.91 16.60
CA LYS A 195 -9.12 -13.67 16.64
C LYS A 195 -8.68 -12.50 15.76
N ARG A 196 -9.50 -12.14 14.76
CA ARG A 196 -9.20 -11.15 13.73
C ARG A 196 -10.44 -10.31 13.47
N TYR A 197 -10.22 -9.02 13.25
CA TYR A 197 -11.30 -8.03 13.19
C TYR A 197 -11.05 -7.04 12.06
N ILE A 198 -12.13 -6.65 11.39
CA ILE A 198 -12.17 -5.43 10.57
C ILE A 198 -13.28 -4.54 11.12
N LEU A 199 -12.95 -3.29 11.42
CA LEU A 199 -13.89 -2.26 11.86
C LEU A 199 -13.96 -1.24 10.72
N MET A 200 -15.14 -1.00 10.16
CA MET A 200 -15.32 -0.04 9.07
C MET A 200 -16.61 0.75 9.23
N ASN A 201 -16.69 1.89 8.56
CA ASN A 201 -17.88 2.74 8.61
C ASN A 201 -18.41 3.08 7.21
N ALA A 202 -19.62 3.62 7.17
CA ALA A 202 -20.35 3.92 5.94
C ALA A 202 -19.84 5.13 5.15
N SER A 203 -18.67 5.69 5.50
CA SER A 203 -18.11 6.87 4.83
C SER A 203 -17.26 6.54 3.58
N ILE A 204 -17.05 5.24 3.32
CA ILE A 204 -16.29 4.70 2.19
C ILE A 204 -17.16 3.79 1.34
N ARG A 205 -16.87 3.71 0.04
CA ARG A 205 -17.44 2.73 -0.88
C ARG A 205 -16.41 1.70 -1.28
N GLY A 206 -16.83 0.45 -1.40
CA GLY A 206 -16.01 -0.68 -1.81
C GLY A 206 -16.58 -1.99 -1.27
N PRO A 207 -15.85 -3.10 -1.37
CA PRO A 207 -14.51 -3.19 -1.98
C PRO A 207 -14.55 -3.11 -3.51
N PHE A 208 -13.58 -2.42 -4.10
CA PHE A 208 -13.32 -2.37 -5.55
C PHE A 208 -12.18 -3.34 -5.88
N VAL A 209 -12.51 -4.62 -6.00
CA VAL A 209 -11.53 -5.67 -6.29
C VAL A 209 -11.30 -5.73 -7.81
N PRO A 210 -10.06 -5.55 -8.31
CA PRO A 210 -9.80 -5.67 -9.74
C PRO A 210 -10.18 -7.07 -10.25
N ARG A 211 -10.77 -7.15 -11.45
CA ARG A 211 -11.24 -8.42 -12.06
C ARG A 211 -10.16 -9.51 -12.16
N TRP A 212 -8.90 -9.12 -12.34
CA TRP A 212 -7.77 -10.05 -12.44
C TRP A 212 -7.27 -10.54 -11.07
N SER A 213 -7.76 -9.96 -9.97
CA SER A 213 -7.39 -10.36 -8.62
C SER A 213 -8.20 -11.56 -8.16
N THR A 214 -7.53 -12.56 -7.61
CA THR A 214 -8.16 -13.73 -6.98
C THR A 214 -8.18 -13.61 -5.45
N GLN A 215 -7.75 -12.48 -4.88
CA GLN A 215 -7.66 -12.31 -3.44
C GLN A 215 -9.00 -11.89 -2.84
N CYS A 216 -9.33 -12.46 -1.68
CA CYS A 216 -10.42 -11.96 -0.85
C CYS A 216 -10.01 -10.60 -0.27
N TRP A 217 -10.88 -9.59 -0.39
CA TRP A 217 -10.57 -8.23 0.01
C TRP A 217 -10.24 -8.12 1.51
N SER A 218 -10.89 -8.92 2.36
CA SER A 218 -10.63 -8.96 3.80
C SER A 218 -9.21 -9.44 4.10
N ASP A 219 -8.73 -10.42 3.34
CA ASP A 219 -7.41 -11.01 3.50
C ASP A 219 -6.31 -10.05 3.07
N ALA A 220 -6.58 -9.18 2.09
CA ALA A 220 -5.65 -8.12 1.71
C ALA A 220 -5.28 -7.23 2.91
N TYR A 221 -6.23 -6.96 3.81
CA TYR A 221 -5.98 -6.21 5.04
C TYR A 221 -5.42 -7.09 6.16
N LEU A 222 -6.07 -8.21 6.44
CA LEU A 222 -5.76 -9.06 7.60
C LEU A 222 -4.39 -9.74 7.49
N ASN A 223 -3.92 -10.07 6.28
CA ASN A 223 -2.62 -10.72 6.10
C ASN A 223 -1.42 -9.77 6.30
N ARG A 224 -1.66 -8.46 6.48
CA ARG A 224 -0.63 -7.50 6.85
C ARG A 224 -0.35 -7.45 8.36
N LEU A 225 -1.25 -8.01 9.16
CA LEU A 225 -1.06 -8.13 10.60
C LEU A 225 0.07 -9.12 10.89
N THR A 226 0.92 -8.78 11.86
CA THR A 226 2.04 -9.61 12.31
C THR A 226 2.14 -9.56 13.84
N ASP A 227 3.13 -10.23 14.41
CA ASP A 227 3.43 -10.09 15.85
C ASP A 227 3.78 -8.64 16.24
N ARG A 228 4.20 -7.82 15.27
CA ARG A 228 4.50 -6.39 15.48
C ARG A 228 3.42 -5.46 14.98
N ILE A 229 2.83 -5.74 13.82
CA ILE A 229 1.82 -4.88 13.18
C ILE A 229 0.45 -5.26 13.74
N LYS A 230 -0.12 -4.37 14.56
CA LYS A 230 -1.39 -4.61 15.26
C LYS A 230 -2.56 -3.79 14.75
N LEU A 231 -2.33 -2.87 13.82
CA LEU A 231 -3.37 -2.08 13.19
C LEU A 231 -3.01 -1.77 11.75
N VAL A 232 -3.95 -2.03 10.85
CA VAL A 232 -3.82 -1.80 9.41
C VAL A 232 -5.01 -0.99 8.93
N GLY A 233 -4.81 0.07 8.15
CA GLY A 233 -5.92 0.82 7.54
C GLY A 233 -5.67 1.22 6.10
N MET A 234 -6.62 1.91 5.48
CA MET A 234 -6.46 2.34 4.09
C MET A 234 -5.53 3.55 3.94
N SER A 235 -5.43 4.40 4.96
CA SER A 235 -4.71 5.66 4.85
C SER A 235 -4.09 6.11 6.17
N TYR A 236 -3.07 6.94 6.04
CA TYR A 236 -2.32 7.52 7.15
C TYR A 236 -2.35 9.04 7.06
N ASN A 237 -2.80 9.70 8.12
CA ASN A 237 -2.90 11.15 8.20
C ASN A 237 -2.04 11.67 9.35
N CYS A 238 -1.54 12.89 9.24
CA CYS A 238 -0.90 13.59 10.35
C CYS A 238 -1.80 14.71 10.82
N HIS A 239 -2.27 14.59 12.06
CA HIS A 239 -3.06 15.62 12.71
C HIS A 239 -2.26 16.16 13.88
N THR A 240 -2.06 17.48 13.97
CA THR A 240 -1.29 18.12 15.06
C THR A 240 0.11 17.50 15.27
N HIS A 241 0.82 17.20 14.17
CA HIS A 241 2.13 16.50 14.16
C HIS A 241 2.13 15.07 14.71
N ALA A 242 0.95 14.49 14.96
CA ALA A 242 0.78 13.10 15.35
C ALA A 242 0.18 12.29 14.20
N GLY A 243 0.94 11.30 13.73
CA GLY A 243 0.52 10.46 12.63
C GLY A 243 -0.31 9.27 13.10
N HIS A 244 -1.42 9.04 12.43
CA HIS A 244 -2.40 8.03 12.78
C HIS A 244 -3.00 7.36 11.54
N ILE A 245 -3.47 6.13 11.73
CA ILE A 245 -4.29 5.40 10.77
C ILE A 245 -5.72 5.94 10.85
N GLN A 246 -6.27 6.37 9.73
CA GLN A 246 -7.64 6.87 9.66
C GLN A 246 -8.67 5.74 9.83
N SER A 247 -9.77 5.99 10.55
CA SER A 247 -10.70 4.97 11.08
C SER A 247 -11.77 4.46 10.11
N MET A 248 -11.75 4.89 8.85
CA MET A 248 -12.73 4.43 7.87
C MET A 248 -12.74 2.91 7.69
N ILE A 249 -11.55 2.30 7.81
CA ILE A 249 -11.36 0.86 7.90
C ILE A 249 -10.11 0.57 8.73
N TRP A 250 -10.25 -0.29 9.74
CA TRP A 250 -9.19 -0.79 10.58
C TRP A 250 -9.24 -2.32 10.65
N ALA A 251 -8.18 -2.97 10.21
CA ALA A 251 -7.93 -4.38 10.46
C ALA A 251 -6.99 -4.54 11.66
N THR A 252 -7.35 -5.45 12.58
CA THR A 252 -6.58 -5.73 13.80
C THR A 252 -6.76 -7.19 14.24
N ASP A 253 -5.86 -7.69 15.07
CA ASP A 253 -5.99 -8.98 15.75
C ASP A 253 -6.60 -8.80 17.15
N ASN A 254 -6.82 -9.89 17.87
CA ASN A 254 -7.36 -9.83 19.23
C ASN A 254 -6.46 -9.04 20.20
N VAL A 255 -5.14 -9.08 20.03
CA VAL A 255 -4.19 -8.35 20.88
C VAL A 255 -4.31 -6.84 20.63
N GLY A 256 -4.25 -6.42 19.37
CA GLY A 256 -4.46 -5.03 18.97
C GLY A 256 -5.82 -4.54 19.41
N LEU A 257 -6.88 -5.33 19.20
CA LEU A 257 -8.23 -4.98 19.59
C LEU A 257 -8.35 -4.69 21.09
N GLN A 258 -7.78 -5.55 21.95
CA GLN A 258 -7.82 -5.37 23.40
C GLN A 258 -7.19 -4.04 23.84
N HIS A 259 -6.11 -3.61 23.18
CA HIS A 259 -5.44 -2.35 23.50
C HIS A 259 -6.21 -1.14 22.98
N ILE A 260 -6.81 -1.21 21.79
CA ILE A 260 -7.60 -0.09 21.26
C ILE A 260 -8.95 0.06 21.95
N LEU A 261 -9.56 -1.01 22.46
CA LEU A 261 -10.85 -0.96 23.20
C LEU A 261 -10.72 -0.44 24.65
N THR A 262 -9.59 0.15 25.02
CA THR A 262 -9.40 0.87 26.28
C THR A 262 -9.78 2.34 26.15
N LYS A 263 -10.09 3.03 27.26
CA LYS A 263 -10.38 4.48 27.24
C LYS A 263 -9.25 5.32 26.62
N ALA A 264 -8.01 4.83 26.63
CA ALA A 264 -6.89 5.50 25.98
C ALA A 264 -6.99 5.45 24.43
N GLY A 265 -7.64 4.41 23.88
CA GLY A 265 -7.98 4.28 22.48
C GLY A 265 -9.42 4.72 22.22
N ILE A 266 -10.26 3.78 21.77
CA ILE A 266 -11.67 3.97 21.42
C ILE A 266 -12.65 3.43 22.47
N GLY A 267 -12.15 3.03 23.64
CA GLY A 267 -12.89 2.31 24.67
C GLY A 267 -13.87 3.13 25.50
N GLU A 268 -14.62 4.02 24.85
CA GLU A 268 -15.64 4.86 25.49
C GLU A 268 -16.76 5.19 24.50
N CYS A 269 -17.88 5.68 25.03
CA CYS A 269 -18.99 6.18 24.23
C CYS A 269 -18.73 7.65 23.87
N PHE A 270 -18.61 7.96 22.59
CA PHE A 270 -18.42 9.33 22.12
C PHE A 270 -19.76 10.06 21.97
N ALA A 271 -19.88 11.23 22.60
CA ALA A 271 -21.07 12.07 22.52
C ALA A 271 -21.14 12.84 21.19
N THR A 272 -19.99 13.16 20.60
CA THR A 272 -19.89 13.86 19.32
C THR A 272 -18.97 13.15 18.34
N ILE A 273 -19.13 13.42 17.04
CA ILE A 273 -18.22 12.92 15.99
C ILE A 273 -16.78 13.42 16.21
N ASN A 274 -16.62 14.65 16.71
CA ASN A 274 -15.30 15.22 16.99
C ASN A 274 -14.55 14.43 18.07
N ASP A 275 -15.24 13.96 19.11
CA ASP A 275 -14.62 13.14 20.14
C ASP A 275 -14.15 11.78 19.58
N ALA A 276 -14.94 11.19 18.69
CA ALA A 276 -14.55 9.97 17.96
C ALA A 276 -13.32 10.22 17.06
N MET A 277 -13.26 11.36 16.36
CA MET A 277 -12.07 11.74 15.57
C MET A 277 -10.82 11.94 16.44
N LEU A 278 -10.95 12.53 17.62
CA LEU A 278 -9.81 12.64 18.55
C LEU A 278 -9.36 11.25 19.05
N ALA A 279 -10.30 10.32 19.24
CA ALA A 279 -10.00 8.93 19.56
C ALA A 279 -9.26 8.21 18.43
N GLU A 280 -9.63 8.44 17.17
CA GLU A 280 -8.89 7.97 15.99
C GLU A 280 -7.42 8.40 16.06
N VAL A 281 -7.17 9.70 16.26
CA VAL A 281 -5.81 10.28 16.27
C VAL A 281 -4.94 9.66 17.37
N ARG A 282 -5.48 9.49 18.59
CA ARG A 282 -4.71 8.95 19.72
C ARG A 282 -4.49 7.44 19.66
N THR A 283 -5.37 6.68 19.02
CA THR A 283 -5.34 5.20 19.03
C THR A 283 -4.04 4.63 18.45
N THR A 284 -3.53 5.22 17.36
CA THR A 284 -2.23 4.81 16.79
C THR A 284 -1.08 5.00 17.79
N LYS A 285 -1.12 6.07 18.60
CA LYS A 285 -0.10 6.33 19.62
C LYS A 285 -0.17 5.33 20.76
N VAL A 286 -1.37 4.88 21.15
CA VAL A 286 -1.54 3.81 22.16
C VAL A 286 -0.76 2.57 21.77
N LEU A 287 -0.93 2.09 20.53
CA LEU A 287 -0.23 0.90 20.04
C LEU A 287 1.29 1.12 19.95
N ARG A 288 1.73 2.27 19.43
CA ARG A 288 3.15 2.62 19.34
C ARG A 288 3.85 2.69 20.70
N ASN A 289 3.18 3.24 21.72
CA ASN A 289 3.72 3.31 23.08
C ASN A 289 3.92 1.91 23.70
N LEU A 290 3.15 0.91 23.26
CA LEU A 290 3.30 -0.48 23.67
C LEU A 290 4.37 -1.23 22.86
N GLY A 291 5.05 -0.56 21.92
CA GLY A 291 6.07 -1.16 21.06
C GLY A 291 5.52 -1.84 19.80
N PHE A 292 4.22 -1.71 19.52
CA PHE A 292 3.62 -2.21 18.28
C PHE A 292 3.79 -1.23 17.12
N GLU A 293 3.75 -1.79 15.92
CA GLU A 293 3.79 -1.08 14.65
C GLU A 293 2.37 -1.00 14.05
N VAL A 294 2.17 -0.06 13.12
CA VAL A 294 0.94 0.11 12.36
C VAL A 294 1.29 0.17 10.88
N ASP A 295 0.34 -0.20 10.03
CA ASP A 295 0.53 -0.26 8.58
C ASP A 295 -0.66 0.32 7.82
N ASN A 296 -0.47 0.71 6.57
CA ASN A 296 -1.55 1.16 5.68
C ASN A 296 -1.28 0.79 4.23
N PHE A 297 -2.25 1.00 3.34
CA PHE A 297 -2.13 0.57 1.95
C PHE A 297 -1.43 1.62 1.06
N MET A 298 -1.22 2.84 1.54
CA MET A 298 -0.67 3.90 0.72
C MET A 298 0.79 3.62 0.36
N SER A 299 1.08 3.57 -0.93
CA SER A 299 2.41 3.32 -1.52
C SER A 299 3.44 4.32 -1.02
N VAL A 300 3.04 5.57 -0.78
CA VAL A 300 3.87 6.63 -0.18
C VAL A 300 4.46 6.20 1.17
N TYR A 301 3.74 5.41 1.95
CA TYR A 301 4.18 4.94 3.26
C TYR A 301 5.25 3.85 3.13
N HIS A 302 5.15 3.06 2.06
CA HIS A 302 6.01 1.91 1.75
C HIS A 302 7.21 2.22 0.89
N SER A 303 7.21 3.36 0.20
CA SER A 303 8.33 3.76 -0.63
C SER A 303 9.50 4.18 0.25
N GLU A 304 10.45 3.27 0.47
CA GLU A 304 11.80 3.67 0.86
C GLU A 304 12.46 4.37 -0.33
N ASN A 305 13.03 5.57 -0.12
CA ASN A 305 13.96 6.12 -1.10
C ASN A 305 15.09 5.11 -1.33
N LYS A 306 15.15 4.50 -2.52
CA LYS A 306 16.16 3.50 -2.88
C LYS A 306 17.57 4.06 -2.66
N ALA A 307 17.80 5.34 -2.94
CA ALA A 307 19.07 6.01 -2.67
C ALA A 307 19.39 6.06 -1.17
N SER A 308 18.40 6.33 -0.31
CA SER A 308 18.57 6.27 1.15
C SER A 308 18.85 4.86 1.66
N LYS A 309 18.20 3.83 1.11
CA LYS A 309 18.48 2.42 1.42
C LYS A 309 19.91 2.05 1.03
N TYR A 310 20.32 2.38 -0.19
CA TYR A 310 21.69 2.15 -0.67
C TYR A 310 22.72 2.96 0.12
N ALA A 311 22.42 4.19 0.51
CA ALA A 311 23.28 5.01 1.37
C ALA A 311 23.44 4.41 2.77
N ARG A 312 22.36 3.92 3.39
CA ARG A 312 22.42 3.19 4.68
C ARG A 312 23.20 1.88 4.56
N MET A 313 23.02 1.13 3.47
CA MET A 313 23.81 -0.09 3.23
C MET A 313 25.29 0.22 3.02
N ARG A 314 25.62 1.27 2.26
CA ARG A 314 27.00 1.75 2.09
C ARG A 314 27.59 2.24 3.41
N ALA A 315 26.83 2.98 4.22
CA ALA A 315 27.27 3.45 5.54
C ALA A 315 27.49 2.30 6.53
N LYS A 316 26.63 1.26 6.52
CA LYS A 316 26.83 0.04 7.32
C LYS A 316 28.08 -0.73 6.87
N LYS A 317 28.29 -0.85 5.56
CA LYS A 317 29.48 -1.46 4.96
C LYS A 317 30.76 -0.67 5.30
N ALA A 318 30.70 0.65 5.22
CA ALA A 318 31.82 1.55 5.53
C ALA A 318 32.16 1.57 7.03
N LYS A 319 31.18 1.35 7.91
CA LYS A 319 31.38 1.17 9.36
C LYS A 319 31.77 -0.26 9.76
N GLY A 320 32.05 -1.14 8.80
CA GLY A 320 32.40 -2.55 9.07
C GLY A 320 31.29 -3.37 9.73
N ILE A 321 30.06 -2.86 9.77
CA ILE A 321 28.91 -3.53 10.39
C ILE A 321 28.47 -4.62 9.41
N LYS A 322 28.93 -5.86 9.67
CA LYS A 322 28.45 -7.04 8.93
C LYS A 322 26.93 -7.15 9.12
N GLN A 323 26.24 -7.40 8.01
CA GLN A 323 24.83 -7.75 8.02
C GLN A 323 24.72 -9.07 8.80
N PHE A 324 24.15 -9.04 10.00
CA PHE A 324 23.86 -10.26 10.75
C PHE A 324 22.99 -11.15 9.85
N LYS A 325 23.50 -12.35 9.53
CA LYS A 325 22.65 -13.43 9.05
C LYS A 325 21.67 -13.74 10.17
N ARG A 326 20.39 -13.84 9.84
CA ARG A 326 19.30 -14.18 10.76
C ARG A 326 19.28 -15.70 11.01
N GLU A 327 20.43 -16.28 11.32
CA GLU A 327 20.61 -17.67 11.72
C GLU A 327 21.82 -17.62 12.67
N GLU A 328 21.70 -18.22 13.86
CA GLU A 328 22.64 -18.15 15.00
C GLU A 328 22.46 -16.94 15.95
N ILE A 329 21.26 -16.84 16.54
CA ILE A 329 21.17 -16.57 17.98
C ILE A 329 20.76 -17.89 18.61
N ASP A 330 21.73 -18.81 18.70
CA ASP A 330 21.75 -19.76 19.78
C ASP A 330 23.21 -19.99 20.16
N SER A 331 23.48 -20.03 21.46
CA SER A 331 24.79 -20.13 22.13
C SER A 331 25.67 -18.86 22.27
N GLY A 332 25.91 -18.50 23.53
CA GLY A 332 27.29 -18.50 24.04
C GLY A 332 27.98 -17.15 24.22
N ALA A 333 28.18 -16.78 25.49
CA ALA A 333 28.92 -15.63 25.96
C ALA A 333 30.45 -15.72 25.80
N ALA A 334 31.12 -14.56 25.91
CA ALA A 334 32.40 -14.28 26.60
C ALA A 334 33.50 -13.57 25.76
N GLY A 335 34.13 -12.56 26.36
CA GLY A 335 35.58 -12.33 26.24
C GLY A 335 36.10 -11.14 25.42
N ALA A 336 36.51 -10.08 26.15
CA ALA A 336 37.60 -9.10 25.96
C ALA A 336 38.43 -8.97 24.65
N GLY A 337 38.85 -7.72 24.36
CA GLY A 337 40.25 -7.44 23.94
C GLY A 337 40.50 -6.61 22.65
N GLU A 338 40.93 -5.36 22.85
CA GLU A 338 41.95 -4.56 22.12
C GLU A 338 42.01 -4.33 20.59
N ALA A 339 42.59 -3.16 20.29
CA ALA A 339 42.67 -2.48 19.00
C ALA A 339 43.87 -2.90 18.13
N ALA A 340 43.75 -2.72 16.81
CA ALA A 340 44.87 -2.38 15.92
C ALA A 340 44.39 -1.71 14.62
N ALA A 341 45.01 -0.59 14.28
CA ALA A 341 44.86 0.15 13.02
C ALA A 341 45.72 -0.48 11.92
N ALA A 342 45.28 -0.37 10.66
CA ALA A 342 46.14 -0.61 9.49
C ALA A 342 45.70 0.23 8.27
N GLU A 343 46.72 0.56 7.49
CA GLU A 343 46.95 1.69 6.59
C GLU A 343 46.49 1.42 5.14
N LEU A 344 46.18 2.48 4.37
CA LEU A 344 45.53 2.40 3.05
C LEU A 344 46.49 2.94 1.96
N VAL A 345 46.93 2.05 1.06
CA VAL A 345 47.73 2.39 -0.14
C VAL A 345 46.81 2.39 -1.36
N THR A 346 46.76 3.51 -2.10
CA THR A 346 46.01 3.63 -3.37
C THR A 346 46.95 3.52 -4.58
N ARG A 347 46.64 2.63 -5.52
CA ARG A 347 47.24 2.58 -6.88
C ARG A 347 46.33 3.32 -7.87
N GLU A 348 46.89 4.26 -8.62
CA GLU A 348 46.23 4.90 -9.78
C GLU A 348 45.97 3.88 -10.90
N THR A 349 44.89 4.09 -11.66
CA THR A 349 44.42 3.14 -12.69
C THR A 349 44.79 3.60 -14.11
N GLU A 350 44.94 2.64 -15.01
CA GLU A 350 45.37 2.82 -16.42
C GLU A 350 44.52 3.85 -17.21
N ASP A 351 43.28 4.08 -16.82
CA ASP A 351 42.38 5.03 -17.49
C ASP A 351 42.74 6.50 -17.21
N GLU A 352 43.30 6.79 -16.02
CA GLU A 352 43.78 8.13 -15.67
C GLU A 352 45.05 8.51 -16.45
N LYS A 353 45.85 7.50 -16.82
CA LYS A 353 47.05 7.69 -17.64
C LYS A 353 46.68 7.98 -19.10
N LYS A 354 45.69 7.26 -19.66
CA LYS A 354 45.20 7.48 -21.03
C LYS A 354 44.54 8.85 -21.21
N ALA A 355 43.81 9.34 -20.20
CA ALA A 355 43.21 10.68 -20.25
C ALA A 355 44.23 11.82 -20.29
N LYS A 356 45.39 11.65 -19.63
CA LYS A 356 46.48 12.65 -19.66
C LYS A 356 47.22 12.67 -21.00
N GLU A 357 47.41 11.52 -21.65
CA GLU A 357 48.07 11.43 -22.95
C GLU A 357 47.22 12.02 -24.09
N GLU A 358 45.89 11.87 -24.06
CA GLU A 358 45.00 12.45 -25.07
C GLU A 358 44.96 14.00 -24.98
N LYS A 359 45.01 14.55 -23.77
CA LYS A 359 45.03 16.00 -23.55
C LYS A 359 46.31 16.64 -24.10
N ALA A 360 47.46 15.98 -23.92
CA ALA A 360 48.74 16.46 -24.44
C ALA A 360 48.81 16.44 -25.99
N ARG A 361 48.09 15.51 -26.65
CA ARG A 361 48.03 15.45 -28.12
C ARG A 361 47.24 16.61 -28.73
N LYS A 362 46.10 16.97 -28.12
CA LYS A 362 45.23 18.05 -28.60
C LYS A 362 45.89 19.43 -28.47
N GLU A 363 46.65 19.67 -27.40
CA GLU A 363 47.40 20.93 -27.22
C GLU A 363 48.53 21.10 -28.26
N LYS A 364 49.07 20.01 -28.80
CA LYS A 364 50.13 20.06 -29.82
C LYS A 364 49.58 20.38 -31.21
N GLU A 365 48.41 19.84 -31.57
CA GLU A 365 47.72 20.12 -32.84
C GLU A 365 47.19 21.58 -32.92
N GLU A 366 46.82 22.17 -31.79
CA GLU A 366 46.36 23.57 -31.75
C GLU A 366 47.50 24.58 -31.95
N LYS A 367 48.73 24.19 -31.58
CA LYS A 367 49.93 25.03 -31.72
C LYS A 367 50.42 25.09 -33.17
N GLU A 368 50.33 23.98 -33.92
CA GLU A 368 50.72 23.92 -35.34
C GLU A 368 49.74 24.66 -36.27
N LYS A 369 48.47 24.83 -35.87
CA LYS A 369 47.50 25.61 -36.65
C LYS A 369 47.68 27.12 -36.57
N LYS A 370 48.30 27.64 -35.50
CA LYS A 370 48.50 29.09 -35.30
C LYS A 370 49.70 29.67 -36.07
N GLU A 371 50.56 28.84 -36.67
CA GLU A 371 51.72 29.29 -37.45
C GLU A 371 51.45 29.54 -38.96
N LYS A 372 50.23 29.35 -39.47
CA LYS A 372 49.97 29.37 -40.92
C LYS A 372 49.05 30.45 -41.50
N GLU A 373 48.55 31.41 -40.73
CA GLU A 373 47.70 32.47 -41.32
C GLU A 373 48.16 33.87 -40.93
N GLY A 374 49.05 34.43 -41.75
CA GLY A 374 49.34 35.86 -41.80
C GLY A 374 48.91 36.46 -43.15
N ALA A 375 48.08 37.50 -43.13
CA ALA A 375 48.17 38.72 -43.93
C ALA A 375 46.81 39.46 -44.07
N LYS A 376 46.67 40.64 -43.45
CA LYS A 376 46.38 41.92 -44.15
C LYS A 376 46.34 43.11 -43.17
N GLN A 377 46.93 44.22 -43.62
CA GLN A 377 47.21 45.48 -42.92
C GLN A 377 45.97 46.35 -42.71
N THR A 378 45.90 47.09 -41.59
CA THR A 378 45.61 48.54 -41.54
C THR A 378 45.99 49.13 -40.17
N GLN A 379 46.69 50.27 -40.15
CA GLN A 379 47.04 51.18 -39.03
C GLN A 379 47.70 50.58 -37.77
N VAL A 380 48.99 50.87 -37.60
CA VAL A 380 49.87 50.37 -36.53
C VAL A 380 49.78 51.29 -35.30
N PRO A 381 49.13 50.90 -34.19
CA PRO A 381 49.30 51.54 -32.89
C PRO A 381 50.77 51.42 -32.43
N THR A 382 51.28 52.37 -31.66
CA THR A 382 52.68 52.29 -31.19
C THR A 382 52.89 50.99 -30.38
N PRO A 383 54.11 50.41 -30.35
CA PRO A 383 54.34 49.11 -29.70
C PRO A 383 53.88 49.07 -28.24
N ALA A 384 53.98 50.21 -27.54
CA ALA A 384 53.51 50.35 -26.16
C ALA A 384 51.98 50.40 -26.04
N GLU A 385 51.29 51.11 -26.95
CA GLU A 385 49.82 51.17 -26.98
C GLU A 385 49.21 49.84 -27.43
N ALA A 386 49.83 49.16 -28.39
CA ALA A 386 49.44 47.83 -28.85
C ALA A 386 49.60 46.79 -27.72
N ALA A 387 50.72 46.84 -26.99
CA ALA A 387 50.97 45.96 -25.86
C ALA A 387 50.00 46.24 -24.69
N ALA A 388 49.74 47.50 -24.36
CA ALA A 388 48.80 47.87 -23.31
C ALA A 388 47.34 47.52 -23.67
N ALA A 389 46.95 47.70 -24.94
CA ALA A 389 45.63 47.31 -25.42
C ALA A 389 45.45 45.78 -25.44
N GLU A 390 46.49 45.03 -25.81
CA GLU A 390 46.47 43.57 -25.78
C GLU A 390 46.46 43.03 -24.35
N GLU A 391 47.23 43.63 -23.43
CA GLU A 391 47.20 43.25 -22.01
C GLU A 391 45.85 43.57 -21.36
N ALA A 392 45.24 44.72 -21.69
CA ALA A 392 43.89 45.07 -21.25
C ALA A 392 42.83 44.13 -21.84
N ARG A 393 42.96 43.72 -23.12
CA ARG A 393 42.07 42.76 -23.76
C ARG A 393 42.19 41.38 -23.13
N VAL A 394 43.40 40.89 -22.91
CA VAL A 394 43.66 39.60 -22.24
C VAL A 394 43.14 39.60 -20.80
N ARG A 395 43.29 40.72 -20.09
CA ARG A 395 42.73 40.88 -18.75
C ARG A 395 41.21 40.84 -18.77
N LYS A 396 40.58 41.56 -19.70
CA LYS A 396 39.12 41.58 -19.87
C LYS A 396 38.57 40.21 -20.27
N GLU A 397 39.24 39.49 -21.17
CA GLU A 397 38.89 38.11 -21.55
C GLU A 397 39.03 37.14 -20.36
N LYS A 398 40.04 37.31 -19.50
CA LYS A 398 40.17 36.51 -18.26
C LYS A 398 39.08 36.82 -17.25
N GLU A 399 38.73 38.09 -17.06
CA GLU A 399 37.65 38.52 -16.16
C GLU A 399 36.28 38.05 -16.68
N GLU A 400 36.01 38.14 -17.98
CA GLU A 400 34.79 37.63 -18.61
C GLU A 400 34.71 36.09 -18.54
N LYS A 401 35.82 35.38 -18.72
CA LYS A 401 35.87 33.92 -18.58
C LYS A 401 35.67 33.49 -17.13
N ALA A 402 36.26 34.19 -16.15
CA ALA A 402 36.04 33.93 -14.73
C ALA A 402 34.59 34.20 -14.33
N ALA A 403 33.99 35.30 -14.80
CA ALA A 403 32.58 35.61 -14.57
C ALA A 403 31.65 34.59 -15.24
N ALA A 404 31.99 34.10 -16.44
CA ALA A 404 31.24 33.03 -17.10
C ALA A 404 31.36 31.68 -16.38
N GLU A 405 32.54 31.35 -15.84
CA GLU A 405 32.76 30.15 -15.01
C GLU A 405 32.00 30.24 -13.68
N ASP A 406 31.97 31.39 -13.01
CA ASP A 406 31.21 31.56 -11.77
C ASP A 406 29.70 31.63 -12.02
N ALA A 407 29.26 32.24 -13.12
CA ALA A 407 27.85 32.17 -13.55
C ALA A 407 27.45 30.74 -13.96
N ALA A 408 28.37 29.97 -14.54
CA ALA A 408 28.17 28.55 -14.83
C ALA A 408 28.11 27.72 -13.54
N LYS A 409 28.97 27.97 -12.55
CA LYS A 409 28.90 27.33 -11.23
C LYS A 409 27.62 27.68 -10.49
N LEU A 410 27.19 28.94 -10.50
CA LEU A 410 25.90 29.36 -9.91
C LEU A 410 24.72 28.75 -10.65
N LYS A 411 24.78 28.60 -11.98
CA LYS A 411 23.79 27.86 -12.74
C LYS A 411 23.82 26.38 -12.39
N VAL A 412 24.99 25.74 -12.29
CA VAL A 412 25.14 24.33 -11.89
C VAL A 412 24.63 24.14 -10.47
N GLU A 413 24.97 24.99 -9.51
CA GLU A 413 24.47 24.93 -8.13
C GLU A 413 22.96 25.19 -8.07
N LYS A 414 22.43 26.10 -8.90
CA LYS A 414 20.98 26.30 -9.04
C LYS A 414 20.30 25.10 -9.69
N TYR A 415 20.90 24.51 -10.73
CA TYR A 415 20.41 23.30 -11.39
C TYR A 415 20.55 22.07 -10.50
N GLU A 416 21.57 21.98 -9.63
CA GLU A 416 21.76 20.93 -8.63
C GLU A 416 20.77 21.09 -7.48
N LYS A 417 20.52 22.32 -7.01
CA LYS A 417 19.45 22.61 -6.03
C LYS A 417 18.06 22.40 -6.62
N GLN A 418 17.88 22.62 -7.92
CA GLN A 418 16.64 22.36 -8.64
C GLN A 418 16.49 20.88 -8.99
N LEU A 419 17.57 20.15 -9.29
CA LEU A 419 17.59 18.68 -9.38
C LEU A 419 17.35 18.04 -8.01
N LEU A 420 17.78 18.65 -6.91
CA LEU A 420 17.42 18.22 -5.56
C LEU A 420 15.93 18.47 -5.22
N LEU A 421 15.22 19.27 -6.03
CA LEU A 421 13.78 19.48 -5.93
C LEU A 421 12.99 18.69 -6.99
N ASP A 422 13.62 18.32 -8.12
CA ASP A 422 13.03 17.59 -9.25
C ASP A 422 13.43 16.10 -9.29
N ASP A 423 14.39 15.67 -8.47
CA ASP A 423 14.52 14.28 -8.06
C ASP A 423 13.34 13.99 -7.14
N ASN A 424 12.55 12.96 -7.49
CA ASN A 424 11.51 12.36 -6.67
C ASN A 424 12.08 11.91 -5.30
N ASP A 425 12.30 12.87 -4.43
CA ASP A 425 12.37 12.71 -2.99
C ASP A 425 10.97 12.31 -2.56
N MET A 426 10.71 11.01 -2.62
CA MET A 426 9.96 10.37 -1.57
C MET A 426 10.95 10.18 -0.43
N PRO A 427 11.20 11.16 0.47
CA PRO A 427 12.07 10.88 1.57
C PRO A 427 11.34 9.79 2.37
N GLY A 428 11.98 8.65 2.61
CA GLY A 428 11.51 7.67 3.60
C GLY A 428 11.43 8.24 5.03
N TYR A 429 11.48 9.56 5.17
CA TYR A 429 11.30 10.42 6.33
C TYR A 429 9.97 11.20 6.29
N PHE A 430 9.25 11.23 5.17
CA PHE A 430 8.05 12.06 4.97
C PHE A 430 6.94 11.74 5.99
N TRP A 431 6.66 10.45 6.20
CA TRP A 431 5.74 10.00 7.25
C TRP A 431 6.34 10.05 8.67
N LYS A 432 7.68 10.10 8.79
CA LYS A 432 8.37 10.21 10.09
C LYS A 432 8.30 11.62 10.66
N GLU A 433 8.41 12.62 9.79
CA GLU A 433 8.34 14.03 10.18
C GLU A 433 6.90 14.51 10.36
N CYS A 434 5.93 13.75 9.84
CA CYS A 434 4.51 14.01 9.99
C CYS A 434 4.09 15.45 9.61
N LYS A 435 4.66 15.94 8.51
CA LYS A 435 4.47 17.33 8.02
C LYS A 435 3.35 17.46 6.99
N HIS A 436 2.82 16.35 6.50
CA HIS A 436 1.71 16.35 5.55
C HIS A 436 0.36 16.39 6.26
N GLU A 437 -0.71 16.72 5.56
CA GLU A 437 -2.06 16.63 6.10
C GLU A 437 -2.78 15.38 5.54
N ASP A 438 -4.04 15.54 5.15
CA ASP A 438 -4.94 14.49 4.72
C ASP A 438 -4.82 14.22 3.22
N TRP A 439 -4.53 12.96 2.87
CA TRP A 439 -4.35 12.52 1.49
C TRP A 439 -5.64 12.12 0.79
N LEU A 440 -6.75 12.02 1.53
CA LEU A 440 -8.06 11.64 1.00
C LEU A 440 -8.83 12.87 0.50
N GLY A 441 -8.19 13.67 -0.34
CA GLY A 441 -8.75 14.85 -1.00
C GLY A 441 -8.48 14.85 -2.51
N LYS A 442 -9.06 15.81 -3.22
CA LYS A 442 -8.81 15.98 -4.65
C LYS A 442 -7.46 16.68 -4.87
N GLY A 443 -6.61 16.09 -5.70
CA GLY A 443 -5.27 16.60 -5.99
C GLY A 443 -4.25 16.38 -4.87
N SER A 444 -4.68 15.90 -3.69
CA SER A 444 -3.81 15.76 -2.53
C SER A 444 -2.79 14.65 -2.70
N TYR A 445 -3.11 13.56 -3.39
CA TYR A 445 -2.19 12.42 -3.54
C TYR A 445 -1.44 12.49 -4.88
N PHE A 446 -0.23 13.08 -4.84
CA PHE A 446 0.66 13.27 -6.00
C PHE A 446 -0.02 13.96 -7.20
N GLY A 447 -0.81 15.01 -6.94
CA GLY A 447 -1.55 15.73 -7.98
C GLY A 447 -2.83 15.03 -8.44
N SER A 448 -3.19 13.90 -7.82
CA SER A 448 -4.41 13.13 -8.08
C SER A 448 -5.15 12.81 -6.76
N PHE A 449 -5.70 11.62 -6.60
CA PHE A 449 -6.30 11.12 -5.37
C PHE A 449 -5.85 9.67 -5.13
N VAL A 450 -6.06 9.15 -3.93
CA VAL A 450 -5.72 7.75 -3.63
C VAL A 450 -6.69 6.83 -4.38
N HIS A 451 -6.19 6.16 -5.41
CA HIS A 451 -7.03 5.36 -6.31
C HIS A 451 -7.55 4.08 -5.60
N PRO A 452 -8.78 3.62 -5.85
CA PRO A 452 -9.32 2.45 -5.15
C PRO A 452 -8.60 1.13 -5.43
N TYR A 453 -7.78 1.03 -6.47
CA TYR A 453 -6.92 -0.14 -6.68
C TYR A 453 -5.67 -0.15 -5.79
N GLU A 454 -5.36 0.96 -5.13
CA GLU A 454 -4.35 1.00 -4.08
C GLU A 454 -4.94 0.56 -2.74
N ASN A 455 -6.18 0.99 -2.45
CA ASN A 455 -6.80 0.87 -1.12
C ASN A 455 -8.01 -0.08 -1.04
N LEU A 456 -8.48 -0.66 -2.13
CA LEU A 456 -9.77 -1.36 -2.28
C LEU A 456 -11.03 -0.53 -1.99
N PHE A 457 -10.91 0.64 -1.37
CA PHE A 457 -12.03 1.47 -0.96
C PHE A 457 -11.77 2.93 -1.30
N MET A 458 -12.85 3.69 -1.53
CA MET A 458 -12.80 5.12 -1.81
C MET A 458 -13.63 5.89 -0.79
N LYS A 459 -13.09 7.00 -0.28
CA LYS A 459 -13.87 7.95 0.53
C LYS A 459 -14.89 8.64 -0.36
N SER A 460 -16.18 8.38 -0.14
CA SER A 460 -17.25 8.86 -1.03
C SER A 460 -17.96 10.12 -0.52
N HIS A 461 -17.93 10.41 0.78
CA HIS A 461 -18.56 11.62 1.35
C HIS A 461 -17.85 12.94 1.00
N ARG A 462 -16.67 12.89 0.35
CA ARG A 462 -15.84 14.08 0.11
C ARG A 462 -15.88 14.62 -1.32
N HIS A 463 -16.66 14.01 -2.21
CA HIS A 463 -16.73 14.39 -3.63
C HIS A 463 -15.33 14.52 -4.28
N ILE A 464 -14.44 13.56 -3.97
CA ILE A 464 -13.04 13.58 -4.41
C ILE A 464 -12.99 13.52 -5.94
N ASP A 465 -13.69 12.54 -6.50
CA ASP A 465 -13.94 12.39 -7.93
C ASP A 465 -15.20 11.53 -8.14
N ASP A 466 -16.35 12.20 -8.29
CA ASP A 466 -17.65 11.53 -8.41
C ASP A 466 -17.75 10.70 -9.70
N ASN A 467 -17.11 11.16 -10.78
CA ASN A 467 -17.08 10.41 -12.05
C ASN A 467 -16.35 9.09 -11.88
N VAL A 468 -15.19 9.09 -11.22
CA VAL A 468 -14.46 7.85 -10.95
C VAL A 468 -15.26 6.94 -10.04
N LEU A 469 -15.82 7.46 -8.95
CA LEU A 469 -16.61 6.66 -8.01
C LEU A 469 -17.83 6.02 -8.71
N GLU A 470 -18.57 6.80 -9.50
CA GLU A 470 -19.71 6.30 -10.28
C GLU A 470 -19.31 5.27 -11.32
N ASN A 471 -18.25 5.52 -12.09
CA ASN A 471 -17.80 4.59 -13.12
C ASN A 471 -17.33 3.28 -12.50
N LEU A 472 -16.54 3.33 -11.42
CA LEU A 472 -16.13 2.14 -10.69
C LEU A 472 -17.32 1.37 -10.12
N THR A 473 -18.33 2.08 -9.56
CA THR A 473 -19.58 1.45 -9.13
C THR A 473 -20.29 0.75 -10.29
N LYS A 474 -20.55 1.46 -11.40
CA LYS A 474 -21.21 0.91 -12.60
C LYS A 474 -20.46 -0.29 -13.17
N TRP A 475 -19.12 -0.24 -13.19
CA TRP A 475 -18.33 -1.36 -13.69
C TRP A 475 -18.46 -2.58 -12.77
N HIS A 476 -18.40 -2.41 -11.45
CA HIS A 476 -18.56 -3.55 -10.53
C HIS A 476 -20.00 -4.07 -10.51
N ASP A 477 -21.02 -3.21 -10.61
CA ASP A 477 -22.42 -3.64 -10.71
C ASP A 477 -22.71 -4.39 -12.02
N GLY A 478 -22.05 -3.99 -13.12
CA GLY A 478 -22.11 -4.70 -14.40
C GLY A 478 -21.28 -5.98 -14.43
N TRP A 479 -20.50 -6.25 -13.38
CA TRP A 479 -19.77 -7.50 -13.20
C TRP A 479 -20.61 -8.39 -12.26
N GLY A 480 -21.67 -8.97 -12.83
CA GLY A 480 -22.54 -9.94 -12.16
C GLY A 480 -21.79 -11.08 -11.50
#